data_AF-A0A1M7YBU1-F1
#
_entry.id   AF-A0A1M7YBU1-F1
#
_cell.length_a   1.000
_cell.length_b   1.000
_cell.length_c   1.000
_cell.angle_alpha   90.00
_cell.angle_beta   90.00
_cell.angle_gamma   90.00
#
_symmetry.space_group_name_H-M   'P 1'
#
loop_
_entity.id
_entity.type
_entity.pdbx_description
1 polymer ?
#
loop_
_entity_poly.entity_id
_entity_poly.type
_entity_poly.pdbx_seq_one_letter_code
_entity_poly.pdbx_strand_id
1 'polypeptide(L)'
;MLDKNGVEIKTGDVVKIEGAYFKNDNGFWYVENSDGDPNWCGKDHSLRKISKTGKISTASRNICFWPIMVCTNSWVKRIEAKTWNEEHATIEVVSGINRTEIGKHFEELAGNMDPEIERLEWNFGKESKCVTDQVNIQNHYREVAKTF
;
A
#
# COMPACT_ATOMS: atom_id res chain seq x y z
N MET A 1 3.45 -3.77 10.80
CA MET A 1 3.62 -5.22 11.08
C MET A 1 5.04 -5.65 10.76
N LEU A 2 5.50 -6.77 11.34
CA LEU A 2 6.82 -7.34 11.03
C LEU A 2 6.73 -8.36 9.89
N ASP A 3 7.74 -8.35 9.05
CA ASP A 3 8.10 -9.37 8.07
C ASP A 3 8.48 -10.71 8.78
N LYS A 4 8.46 -11.85 8.05
CA LYS A 4 9.08 -13.12 8.45
C LYS A 4 10.51 -12.97 9.00
N ASN A 5 11.26 -11.96 8.53
CA ASN A 5 12.62 -11.66 8.99
C ASN A 5 12.68 -10.69 10.19
N GLY A 6 11.54 -10.28 10.75
CA GLY A 6 11.48 -9.34 11.87
C GLY A 6 11.69 -7.87 11.49
N VAL A 7 11.66 -7.54 10.19
CA VAL A 7 11.78 -6.17 9.67
C VAL A 7 10.41 -5.50 9.71
N GLU A 8 10.35 -4.27 10.21
CA GLU A 8 9.12 -3.47 10.17
C GLU A 8 8.81 -3.04 8.72
N ILE A 9 7.63 -3.41 8.24
CA ILE A 9 7.15 -3.08 6.90
C ILE A 9 6.63 -1.64 6.91
N LYS A 10 7.17 -0.78 6.05
CA LYS A 10 6.79 0.63 5.93
C LYS A 10 6.28 0.97 4.53
N THR A 11 5.62 2.10 4.44
CA THR A 11 5.09 2.61 3.17
C THR A 11 6.22 2.91 2.20
N GLY A 12 6.04 2.41 0.97
CA GLY A 12 7.04 2.47 -0.10
C GLY A 12 8.06 1.32 -0.10
N ASP A 13 8.04 0.42 0.89
CA ASP A 13 8.84 -0.80 0.82
C ASP A 13 8.30 -1.76 -0.24
N VAL A 14 9.23 -2.51 -0.84
CA VAL A 14 8.90 -3.59 -1.77
C VAL A 14 8.91 -4.89 -1.00
N VAL A 15 7.82 -5.64 -1.08
CA VAL A 15 7.60 -6.90 -0.39
C VAL A 15 7.32 -8.03 -1.38
N LYS A 16 7.65 -9.25 -0.97
CA LYS A 16 7.37 -10.48 -1.70
C LYS A 16 6.45 -11.35 -0.85
N ILE A 17 5.33 -11.75 -1.44
CA ILE A 17 4.40 -12.69 -0.82
C ILE A 17 4.60 -14.08 -1.43
N GLU A 18 4.73 -15.08 -0.57
CA GLU A 18 4.82 -16.50 -0.95
C GLU A 18 3.92 -17.36 -0.05
N GLY A 19 3.43 -18.48 -0.58
CA GLY A 19 2.60 -19.44 0.17
C GLY A 19 1.11 -19.11 0.23
N ALA A 20 0.66 -18.05 -0.43
CA ALA A 20 -0.75 -17.67 -0.46
C ALA A 20 -1.61 -18.69 -1.23
N TYR A 21 -2.83 -18.91 -0.77
CA TYR A 21 -3.81 -19.85 -1.33
C TYR A 21 -4.12 -19.52 -2.80
N PHE A 22 -4.37 -18.25 -3.13
CA PHE A 22 -4.52 -17.84 -4.52
C PHE A 22 -3.18 -17.53 -5.16
N LYS A 23 -2.93 -18.15 -6.31
CA LYS A 23 -1.68 -17.95 -7.08
C LYS A 23 -1.43 -16.48 -7.45
N ASN A 24 -2.46 -15.66 -7.58
CA ASN A 24 -2.32 -14.25 -7.97
C ASN A 24 -1.70 -13.37 -6.86
N ASP A 25 -1.93 -13.74 -5.60
CA ASP A 25 -1.45 -13.00 -4.42
C ASP A 25 0.04 -13.21 -4.21
N ASN A 26 0.56 -14.35 -4.70
CA ASN A 26 1.98 -14.64 -4.70
C ASN A 26 2.69 -13.75 -5.75
N GLY A 27 3.75 -13.06 -5.33
CA GLY A 27 4.50 -12.16 -6.20
C GLY A 27 5.16 -11.01 -5.47
N PHE A 28 5.62 -10.03 -6.25
CA PHE A 28 6.18 -8.78 -5.74
C PHE A 28 5.10 -7.71 -5.67
N TRP A 29 5.14 -6.98 -4.57
CA TRP A 29 4.23 -5.89 -4.25
C TRP A 29 5.03 -4.73 -3.66
N TYR A 30 4.52 -3.52 -3.76
CA TYR A 30 4.99 -2.43 -2.90
C TYR A 30 3.88 -2.04 -1.94
N VAL A 31 4.28 -1.53 -0.78
CA VAL A 31 3.39 -1.07 0.27
C VAL A 31 2.93 0.32 -0.08
N GLU A 32 1.66 0.47 -0.42
CA GLU A 32 1.05 1.74 -0.78
C GLU A 32 0.60 2.51 0.48
N ASN A 33 0.06 1.79 1.47
CA ASN A 33 -0.32 2.37 2.76
C ASN A 33 -0.03 1.37 3.89
N SER A 34 0.35 1.89 5.05
CA SER A 34 0.64 1.16 6.28
C SER A 34 -0.19 1.67 7.45
N ASP A 35 -0.32 0.83 8.48
CA ASP A 35 -0.93 1.23 9.75
C ASP A 35 -0.23 2.48 10.32
N GLY A 36 -1.02 3.51 10.62
CA GLY A 36 -0.54 4.81 11.10
C GLY A 36 -0.30 5.87 10.02
N ASP A 37 -0.42 5.54 8.72
CA ASP A 37 -0.32 6.55 7.68
C ASP A 37 -1.50 7.54 7.74
N PRO A 38 -1.28 8.84 7.48
CA PRO A 38 -2.34 9.85 7.57
C PRO A 38 -3.56 9.58 6.67
N ASN A 39 -3.36 8.89 5.53
CA ASN A 39 -4.43 8.55 4.59
C ASN A 39 -5.01 7.14 4.80
N TRP A 40 -4.66 6.47 5.90
CA TRP A 40 -5.02 5.07 6.10
C TRP A 40 -5.72 4.85 7.43
N CYS A 41 -6.95 4.35 7.34
CA CYS A 41 -7.76 4.00 8.51
C CYS A 41 -7.73 2.49 8.83
N GLY A 42 -7.08 1.69 7.97
CA GLY A 42 -6.96 0.26 8.16
C GLY A 42 -5.81 -0.11 9.08
N LYS A 43 -5.92 -1.28 9.72
CA LYS A 43 -4.78 -1.91 10.41
C LYS A 43 -3.93 -2.76 9.47
N ASP A 44 -4.49 -3.13 8.32
CA ASP A 44 -3.84 -3.96 7.31
C ASP A 44 -2.96 -3.10 6.40
N HIS A 45 -1.89 -3.65 5.82
CA HIS A 45 -1.11 -2.93 4.80
C HIS A 45 -1.80 -3.05 3.44
N SER A 46 -1.97 -1.92 2.73
CA SER A 46 -2.42 -1.90 1.34
C SER A 46 -1.23 -2.12 0.42
N LEU A 47 -1.33 -3.10 -0.47
CA LEU A 47 -0.25 -3.52 -1.35
C LEU A 47 -0.66 -3.37 -2.81
N ARG A 48 0.29 -2.95 -3.65
CA ARG A 48 0.08 -2.84 -5.10
C ARG A 48 1.15 -3.58 -5.89
N LYS A 49 0.72 -4.31 -6.91
CA LYS A 49 1.54 -5.29 -7.62
C LYS A 49 2.64 -4.61 -8.42
N ILE A 50 3.87 -5.11 -8.29
CA ILE A 50 5.03 -4.60 -9.01
C ILE A 50 5.73 -5.73 -9.76
N SER A 51 6.30 -5.43 -10.92
CA SER A 51 7.16 -6.38 -11.62
C SER A 51 8.53 -6.47 -10.97
N LYS A 52 9.29 -7.53 -11.26
CA LYS A 52 10.72 -7.63 -10.88
C LYS A 52 11.57 -6.46 -11.37
N THR A 53 11.14 -5.78 -12.43
CA THR A 53 11.85 -4.63 -13.02
C THR A 53 11.49 -3.30 -12.34
N GLY A 54 10.56 -3.29 -11.38
CA GLY A 54 10.09 -2.08 -10.71
C GLY A 54 8.90 -1.38 -11.36
N LYS A 55 8.23 -2.01 -12.34
CA LYS A 55 7.06 -1.42 -13.01
C LYS A 55 5.78 -1.69 -12.23
N ILE A 56 4.98 -0.66 -11.98
CA ILE A 56 3.71 -0.77 -11.29
C ILE A 56 2.68 -1.39 -12.24
N SER A 57 1.97 -2.41 -11.76
CA SER A 57 0.97 -3.08 -12.56
C SER A 57 -0.32 -2.25 -12.64
N THR A 58 -0.81 -2.03 -13.87
CA THR A 58 -2.14 -1.43 -14.14
C THR A 58 -3.21 -2.48 -14.42
N ALA A 59 -2.88 -3.77 -14.32
CA ALA A 59 -3.80 -4.86 -14.62
C ALA A 59 -4.93 -4.96 -13.58
N SER A 60 -6.02 -5.62 -13.96
CA SER A 60 -7.06 -5.98 -12.99
C SER A 60 -6.49 -6.96 -11.95
N ARG A 61 -6.88 -6.79 -10.69
CA ARG A 61 -6.35 -7.53 -9.51
C ARG A 61 -4.87 -7.25 -9.20
N ASN A 62 -4.50 -5.98 -9.30
CA ASN A 62 -3.19 -5.42 -8.91
C ASN A 62 -3.15 -4.92 -7.46
N ILE A 63 -4.21 -5.11 -6.67
CA ILE A 63 -4.28 -4.70 -5.26
C ILE A 63 -4.36 -5.96 -4.39
N CYS A 64 -3.63 -5.96 -3.28
CA CYS A 64 -3.65 -6.98 -2.25
C CYS A 64 -3.59 -6.29 -0.88
N PHE A 65 -3.95 -7.02 0.18
CA PHE A 65 -3.81 -6.55 1.55
C PHE A 65 -2.90 -7.51 2.33
N TRP A 66 -2.26 -7.00 3.38
CA TRP A 66 -1.54 -7.83 4.34
C TRP A 66 -2.03 -7.55 5.77
N PRO A 67 -2.60 -8.54 6.49
CA PRO A 67 -2.81 -9.94 6.10
C PRO A 67 -3.69 -10.14 4.85
N ILE A 68 -3.54 -11.27 4.15
CA ILE A 68 -4.20 -11.51 2.86
C ILE A 68 -5.71 -11.53 3.01
N MET A 69 -6.38 -10.53 2.44
CA MET A 69 -7.84 -10.47 2.38
C MET A 69 -8.39 -11.38 1.27
N VAL A 70 -9.33 -12.27 1.63
CA VAL A 70 -9.96 -13.20 0.68
C VAL A 70 -11.32 -12.69 0.20
N CYS A 71 -11.34 -12.14 -1.02
CA CYS A 71 -12.55 -11.59 -1.67
C CYS A 71 -13.22 -12.59 -2.63
N THR A 72 -13.74 -13.71 -2.09
CA THR A 72 -14.46 -14.73 -2.89
C THR A 72 -15.90 -14.88 -2.41
N ASN A 73 -16.86 -15.09 -3.32
CA ASN A 73 -18.29 -15.25 -2.99
C ASN A 73 -18.62 -16.57 -2.27
N SER A 74 -17.85 -17.63 -2.52
CA SER A 74 -18.02 -18.92 -1.83
C SER A 74 -17.46 -18.84 -0.41
N TRP A 75 -18.34 -19.06 0.57
CA TRP A 75 -18.00 -19.05 1.99
C TRP A 75 -16.99 -20.16 2.37
N VAL A 76 -17.18 -21.38 1.85
CA VAL A 76 -16.29 -22.52 2.09
C VAL A 76 -14.87 -22.19 1.62
N LYS A 77 -14.72 -21.72 0.37
CA LYS A 77 -13.42 -21.31 -0.16
C LYS A 77 -12.79 -20.15 0.60
N ARG A 78 -13.61 -19.23 1.12
CA ARG A 78 -13.13 -18.10 1.92
C ARG A 78 -12.49 -18.57 3.22
N ILE A 79 -13.10 -19.55 3.90
CA ILE A 79 -12.55 -20.12 5.13
C ILE A 79 -11.30 -20.94 4.84
N GLU A 80 -11.35 -21.84 3.86
CA GLU A 80 -10.19 -22.64 3.47
C GLU A 80 -8.98 -21.75 3.11
N ALA A 81 -9.20 -20.71 2.31
CA ALA A 81 -8.15 -19.79 1.93
C ALA A 81 -7.64 -18.97 3.12
N LYS A 82 -8.51 -18.58 4.04
CA LYS A 82 -8.11 -17.83 5.23
C LYS A 82 -7.22 -18.68 6.14
N THR A 83 -7.66 -19.90 6.46
CA THR A 83 -6.88 -20.85 7.27
C THR A 83 -5.55 -21.17 6.60
N TRP A 84 -5.56 -21.45 5.29
CA TRP A 84 -4.33 -21.69 4.55
C TRP A 84 -3.37 -20.49 4.57
N ASN A 85 -3.88 -19.28 4.36
CA ASN A 85 -3.06 -18.08 4.37
C ASN A 85 -2.46 -17.80 5.75
N GLU A 86 -3.21 -18.04 6.82
CA GLU A 86 -2.70 -17.91 8.20
C GLU A 86 -1.56 -18.89 8.49
N GLU A 87 -1.60 -20.09 7.92
CA GLU A 87 -0.58 -21.14 8.14
C GLU A 87 0.63 -21.04 7.20
N HIS A 88 0.42 -20.60 5.96
CA HIS A 88 1.41 -20.73 4.88
C HIS A 88 1.87 -19.41 4.27
N ALA A 89 1.07 -18.34 4.34
CA ALA A 89 1.45 -17.10 3.69
C ALA A 89 2.56 -16.41 4.47
N THR A 90 3.62 -16.03 3.76
CA THR A 90 4.72 -15.24 4.30
C THR A 90 4.91 -13.99 3.47
N ILE A 91 5.34 -12.92 4.13
CA ILE A 91 5.71 -11.65 3.51
C ILE A 91 7.18 -11.38 3.82
N GLU A 92 7.93 -10.90 2.84
CA GLU A 92 9.35 -10.54 2.95
C GLU A 92 9.65 -9.20 2.29
N VAL A 93 10.30 -8.27 2.98
CA VAL A 93 10.84 -7.03 2.43
C VAL A 93 12.05 -7.35 1.58
N VAL A 94 12.00 -6.95 0.31
CA VAL A 94 13.05 -7.20 -0.67
C VAL A 94 13.79 -5.91 -1.00
N SER A 95 15.10 -5.94 -0.78
CA SER A 95 16.04 -4.92 -1.29
C SER A 95 16.50 -5.27 -2.71
N GLY A 96 16.67 -4.27 -3.58
CA GLY A 96 17.28 -4.43 -4.91
C GLY A 96 16.33 -4.35 -6.10
N ILE A 97 15.03 -4.12 -5.90
CA ILE A 97 14.09 -3.77 -6.97
C ILE A 97 14.15 -2.25 -7.19
N ASN A 98 14.06 -1.82 -8.45
CA ASN A 98 14.02 -0.40 -8.80
C ASN A 98 12.75 0.26 -8.22
N ARG A 99 12.92 1.32 -7.43
CA ARG A 99 11.85 2.04 -6.73
C ARG A 99 11.55 3.43 -7.33
N THR A 100 12.19 3.81 -8.45
CA THR A 100 12.02 5.13 -9.07
C THR A 100 10.57 5.36 -9.54
N GLU A 101 9.89 4.32 -10.02
CA GLU A 101 8.48 4.42 -10.42
C GLU A 101 7.54 4.59 -9.22
N ILE A 102 7.90 4.00 -8.07
CA ILE A 102 7.17 4.16 -6.81
C ILE A 102 7.29 5.61 -6.33
N GLY A 103 8.50 6.18 -6.32
CA GLY A 103 8.71 7.59 -5.97
C GLY A 103 7.88 8.54 -6.83
N LYS A 104 7.93 8.36 -8.16
CA LYS A 104 7.10 9.16 -9.10
C LYS A 104 5.60 9.03 -8.83
N HIS A 105 5.14 7.82 -8.51
CA HIS A 105 3.74 7.60 -8.20
C HIS A 105 3.30 8.37 -6.95
N PHE A 106 4.12 8.39 -5.89
CA PHE A 106 3.82 9.18 -4.69
C PHE A 106 3.91 10.70 -4.93
N GLU A 107 4.82 11.17 -5.78
CA GLU A 107 4.85 12.58 -6.21
C GLU A 107 3.58 12.97 -6.97
N GLU A 108 3.12 12.13 -7.90
CA GLU A 108 1.88 12.35 -8.65
C GLU A 108 0.66 12.35 -7.73
N LEU A 109 0.59 11.42 -6.76
CA LEU A 109 -0.47 11.41 -5.74
C LEU A 109 -0.47 12.71 -4.94
N ALA A 110 0.70 13.18 -4.50
CA ALA A 110 0.82 14.44 -3.76
C ALA A 110 0.37 15.65 -4.59
N GLY A 111 0.71 15.70 -5.88
CA GLY A 111 0.31 16.79 -6.78
C GLY A 111 -1.19 16.78 -7.10
N ASN A 112 -1.80 15.60 -7.24
CA ASN A 112 -3.24 15.47 -7.48
C ASN A 112 -4.10 15.98 -6.31
N MET A 113 -3.52 16.16 -5.12
CA MET A 113 -4.19 16.72 -3.96
C MET A 113 -4.24 18.25 -3.96
N ASP A 114 -3.39 18.93 -4.75
CA ASP A 114 -3.33 20.41 -4.76
C ASP A 114 -4.70 21.06 -5.05
N PRO A 115 -5.47 20.65 -6.09
CA PRO A 115 -6.76 21.27 -6.39
C PRO A 115 -7.82 21.03 -5.31
N GLU A 116 -7.74 19.89 -4.61
CA GLU A 116 -8.65 19.59 -3.51
C GLU A 116 -8.35 20.46 -2.29
N ILE A 117 -7.08 20.62 -1.94
CA ILE A 117 -6.63 21.50 -0.85
C ILE A 117 -7.06 22.93 -1.13
N GLU A 118 -6.80 23.46 -2.33
CA GLU A 118 -7.23 24.82 -2.72
C GLU A 118 -8.74 25.03 -2.56
N ARG A 119 -9.54 24.04 -2.99
CA ARG A 119 -11.00 24.09 -2.85
C ARG A 119 -11.44 24.06 -1.37
N LEU A 120 -10.79 23.23 -0.55
CA LEU A 120 -11.10 23.15 0.88
C LEU A 120 -10.69 24.43 1.63
N GLU A 121 -9.54 25.01 1.27
CA GLU A 121 -9.08 26.29 1.78
C GLU A 121 -10.07 27.41 1.48
N TRP A 122 -10.61 27.46 0.26
CA TRP A 122 -11.68 28.40 -0.08
C TRP A 122 -12.88 28.20 0.86
N ASN A 123 -13.42 26.98 0.91
CA ASN A 123 -14.71 26.67 1.56
C ASN A 123 -14.69 26.78 3.08
N PHE A 124 -13.60 26.37 3.71
CA PHE A 124 -13.55 26.20 5.16
C PHE A 124 -12.45 27.02 5.82
N GLY A 125 -11.57 27.66 5.04
CA GLY A 125 -10.40 28.38 5.55
C GLY A 125 -9.22 27.44 5.85
N LYS A 126 -8.01 28.01 5.85
CA LYS A 126 -6.74 27.28 5.99
C LYS A 126 -6.58 26.53 7.31
N GLU A 127 -7.18 27.05 8.38
CA GLU A 127 -7.07 26.48 9.73
C GLU A 127 -8.11 25.39 10.00
N SER A 128 -8.98 25.07 9.03
CA SER A 128 -9.94 23.99 9.17
C SER A 128 -9.23 22.64 9.30
N LYS A 129 -9.78 21.76 10.14
CA LYS A 129 -9.29 20.40 10.33
C LYS A 129 -9.17 19.63 9.00
N CYS A 130 -10.14 19.80 8.09
CA CYS A 130 -10.11 19.11 6.80
C CYS A 130 -8.93 19.52 5.92
N VAL A 131 -8.53 20.80 5.94
CA VAL A 131 -7.38 21.29 5.16
C VAL A 131 -6.09 20.76 5.77
N THR A 132 -5.95 20.87 7.09
CA THR A 132 -4.74 20.41 7.80
C THR A 132 -4.53 18.90 7.66
N ASP A 133 -5.58 18.09 7.75
CA ASP A 133 -5.51 16.64 7.49
C ASP A 133 -5.02 16.36 6.07
N GLN A 134 -5.55 17.06 5.06
CA GLN A 134 -5.19 16.87 3.66
C GLN A 134 -3.75 17.30 3.35
N VAL A 135 -3.29 18.40 3.95
CA VAL A 135 -1.89 18.84 3.88
C VAL A 135 -0.95 17.83 4.56
N ASN A 136 -1.35 17.25 5.69
CA ASN A 136 -0.56 16.22 6.36
C ASN A 136 -0.38 14.98 5.49
N ILE A 137 -1.45 14.52 4.82
CA ILE A 137 -1.38 13.43 3.85
C ILE A 137 -0.44 13.77 2.69
N GLN A 138 -0.57 14.97 2.12
CA GLN A 138 0.30 15.40 1.02
C GLN A 138 1.78 15.41 1.43
N ASN A 139 2.09 15.94 2.61
CA ASN A 139 3.46 15.99 3.13
C ASN A 139 4.03 14.60 3.33
N HIS A 140 3.23 13.68 3.90
CA HIS A 140 3.62 12.29 4.04
C HIS A 140 3.99 11.65 2.69
N TYR A 141 3.19 11.85 1.64
CA TYR A 141 3.54 11.35 0.30
C TYR A 141 4.82 11.94 -0.26
N ARG A 142 5.08 13.24 -0.04
CA ARG A 142 6.34 13.88 -0.45
C ARG A 142 7.54 13.35 0.34
N GLU A 143 7.38 13.01 1.62
CA GLU A 143 8.44 12.41 2.43
C GLU A 143 8.76 10.99 1.97
N VAL A 144 7.74 10.18 1.69
CA VAL A 144 7.90 8.83 1.12
C VAL A 144 8.62 8.91 -0.23
N ALA A 145 8.22 9.84 -1.11
CA ALA A 145 8.85 10.02 -2.42
C ALA A 145 10.35 10.34 -2.33
N LYS A 146 10.78 11.16 -1.35
CA LYS A 146 12.20 11.52 -1.13
C LYS A 146 13.08 10.35 -0.69
N THR A 147 12.49 9.22 -0.31
CA THR A 147 13.21 8.04 0.16
C THR A 147 13.78 7.20 -1.00
N PHE A 148 13.40 7.51 -2.24
CA PHE A 148 13.76 6.76 -3.47
C PHE A 148 14.63 7.57 -4.43
#